data_AF-A0A960SXH0-F1
#
_entry.id   AF-A0A960SXH0-F1
#
_cell.length_a   1.000
_cell.length_b   1.000
_cell.length_c   1.000
_cell.angle_alpha   90.00
_cell.angle_beta   90.00
_cell.angle_gamma   90.00
#
_symmetry.space_group_name_H-M   'P 1'
#
loop_
_entity.id
_entity.type
_entity.pdbx_description
1 polymer ?
#
loop_
_entity_poly.entity_id
_entity_poly.type
_entity_poly.pdbx_seq_one_letter_code
_entity_poly.pdbx_strand_id
1 'polypeptide(L)'
;MTRPLLFLLLASPAMAIPASTTLTLVNEPGFNVLDITVSGPNITTSTTQSTLTGTVTATLDVDNDLGQTSELTLSDGVVAGSDFTASGTASVSFFTGPYQLNATNLAGTFFTFSPPGTVTPATGEFAASQHRFVINQGDVEGTALGQTTFTTFSEENPFEGAGSGTGTVTLTPAGTTASGFLYQIVVVVPGVNVSDSITVGSTFTTTVTVSGTGTIKAEGTIEVPRSAFTAWALAEGVPGASIDGDANHDGVPNGIAWAMGLGAMDSALAAVPRVAGLPSPGFEIPCPPGGTRAPITIQVSDSLGNWTNVPAVRCSAGVNPLPAGTAGTVWVSASGTPREFLRLRVTE
;
A
#
# COMPACT_ATOMS: atom_id res chain seq x y z
N MET A 1 25.35 0.85 46.98
CA MET A 1 24.80 -0.01 45.91
C MET A 1 23.68 0.75 45.22
N THR A 2 24.00 1.42 44.13
CA THR A 2 23.11 2.27 43.33
C THR A 2 22.58 1.44 42.15
N ARG A 3 21.27 1.16 42.14
CA ARG A 3 20.56 0.53 41.01
C ARG A 3 20.21 1.63 40.01
N PRO A 4 20.63 1.57 38.73
CA PRO A 4 20.13 2.50 37.73
C PRO A 4 18.69 2.11 37.38
N LEU A 5 17.77 3.08 37.51
CA LEU A 5 16.42 2.99 37.00
C LEU A 5 16.52 3.05 35.47
N LEU A 6 16.32 1.92 34.80
CA LEU A 6 16.13 1.88 33.36
C LEU A 6 14.71 2.41 33.07
N PHE A 7 14.60 3.72 32.86
CA PHE A 7 13.44 4.32 32.19
C PHE A 7 13.44 3.78 30.76
N LEU A 8 12.72 2.68 30.49
CA LEU A 8 12.24 2.43 29.15
C LEU A 8 11.26 3.56 28.86
N LEU A 9 11.71 4.58 28.13
CA LEU A 9 10.80 5.37 27.32
C LEU A 9 10.11 4.36 26.39
N LEU A 10 8.84 4.09 26.67
CA LEU A 10 7.91 3.58 25.68
C LEU A 10 7.81 4.67 24.62
N ALA A 11 8.73 4.66 23.65
CA ALA A 11 8.46 5.26 22.36
C ALA A 11 7.26 4.49 21.82
N SER A 12 6.08 5.12 21.84
CA SER A 12 4.96 4.63 21.07
C SER A 12 5.49 4.41 19.65
N PRO A 13 5.45 3.19 19.09
CA PRO A 13 5.70 3.04 17.67
C PRO A 13 4.69 3.97 16.99
N ALA A 14 5.19 4.97 16.27
CA ALA A 14 4.35 5.80 15.41
C ALA A 14 3.52 4.83 14.58
N MET A 15 2.19 4.91 14.71
CA MET A 15 1.30 4.04 13.96
C MET A 15 1.36 4.55 12.53
N ALA A 16 2.04 3.82 11.67
CA ALA A 16 1.91 4.03 10.24
C ALA A 16 0.41 3.92 9.87
N ILE A 17 -0.04 4.82 9.02
CA ILE A 17 -1.44 4.94 8.61
C ILE A 17 -1.55 4.54 7.15
N PRO A 18 -2.38 3.52 6.82
CA PRO A 18 -2.59 3.13 5.44
C PRO A 18 -3.34 4.23 4.68
N ALA A 19 -2.79 4.62 3.54
CA ALA A 19 -3.40 5.57 2.62
C ALA A 19 -3.23 5.09 1.18
N SER A 20 -4.15 5.48 0.29
CA SER A 20 -4.10 5.10 -1.12
C SER A 20 -4.33 6.32 -2.02
N THR A 21 -3.68 6.32 -3.18
CA THR A 21 -3.88 7.34 -4.22
C THR A 21 -3.61 6.76 -5.61
N THR A 22 -4.05 7.46 -6.64
CA THR A 22 -3.70 7.15 -8.04
C THR A 22 -2.47 7.95 -8.45
N LEU A 23 -1.44 7.25 -8.92
CA LEU A 23 -0.25 7.82 -9.55
C LEU A 23 -0.40 7.79 -11.07
N THR A 24 0.15 8.79 -11.75
CA THR A 24 0.17 8.90 -13.21
C THR A 24 1.60 8.72 -13.71
N LEU A 25 1.79 7.93 -14.77
CA LEU A 25 3.07 7.80 -15.43
C LEU A 25 3.48 9.15 -16.04
N VAL A 26 4.65 9.66 -15.67
CA VAL A 26 5.12 10.97 -16.12
C VAL A 26 5.61 10.96 -17.56
N ASN A 27 5.49 12.09 -18.25
CA ASN A 27 6.09 12.29 -19.56
C ASN A 27 7.40 13.07 -19.42
N GLU A 28 8.48 12.38 -19.07
CA GLU A 28 9.81 12.95 -18.84
C GLU A 28 10.89 12.19 -19.61
N PRO A 29 11.95 12.86 -20.11
CA PRO A 29 13.06 12.19 -20.76
C PRO A 29 13.70 11.12 -19.87
N GLY A 30 13.86 9.91 -20.41
CA GLY A 30 14.49 8.77 -19.71
C GLY A 30 13.55 7.95 -18.82
N PHE A 31 12.27 8.33 -18.71
CA PHE A 31 11.27 7.59 -17.96
C PHE A 31 10.08 7.20 -18.83
N ASN A 32 9.44 6.08 -18.50
CA ASN A 32 8.26 5.57 -19.19
C ASN A 32 8.48 5.44 -20.70
N VAL A 33 9.69 5.05 -21.10
CA VAL A 33 10.04 4.69 -22.48
C VAL A 33 10.65 3.30 -22.43
N LEU A 34 10.13 2.40 -23.25
CA LEU A 34 10.74 1.10 -23.51
C LEU A 34 11.63 1.23 -24.74
N ASP A 35 12.93 1.01 -24.54
CA ASP A 35 13.88 0.80 -25.62
C ASP A 35 13.67 -0.61 -26.19
N ILE A 36 13.05 -0.67 -27.36
CA ILE A 36 12.73 -1.91 -28.04
C ILE A 36 13.88 -2.29 -28.96
N THR A 37 14.40 -3.51 -28.78
CA THR A 37 15.37 -4.14 -29.66
C THR A 37 14.76 -5.35 -30.31
N VAL A 38 14.79 -5.39 -31.64
CA VAL A 38 14.38 -6.51 -32.46
C VAL A 38 15.62 -7.11 -33.09
N SER A 39 15.91 -8.38 -32.77
CA SER A 39 17.13 -9.05 -33.22
C SER A 39 16.90 -10.54 -33.43
N GLY A 40 17.73 -11.20 -34.23
CA GLY A 40 17.59 -12.62 -34.51
C GLY A 40 18.59 -13.12 -35.53
N PRO A 41 18.69 -14.43 -35.74
CA PRO A 41 19.49 -14.97 -36.81
C PRO A 41 18.92 -14.48 -38.14
N ASN A 42 19.82 -14.21 -39.10
CA ASN A 42 19.44 -13.84 -40.47
C ASN A 42 18.66 -12.53 -40.60
N ILE A 43 18.62 -11.67 -39.56
CA ILE A 43 18.08 -10.32 -39.67
C ILE A 43 19.07 -9.30 -39.10
N THR A 44 19.03 -8.06 -39.61
CA THR A 44 19.75 -6.94 -38.98
C THR A 44 19.01 -6.48 -37.72
N THR A 45 19.74 -6.21 -36.65
CA THR A 45 19.15 -5.63 -35.43
C THR A 45 18.51 -4.28 -35.73
N SER A 46 17.30 -4.07 -35.21
CA SER A 46 16.59 -2.80 -35.24
C SER A 46 16.31 -2.34 -33.82
N THR A 47 16.47 -1.04 -33.57
CA THR A 47 16.20 -0.42 -32.27
C THR A 47 15.19 0.70 -32.46
N THR A 48 14.16 0.71 -31.63
CA THR A 48 13.10 1.71 -31.64
C THR A 48 12.61 1.94 -30.21
N GLN A 49 11.62 2.81 -30.04
CA GLN A 49 11.09 3.15 -28.71
C GLN A 49 9.57 3.07 -28.70
N SER A 50 9.02 2.68 -27.54
CA SER A 50 7.60 2.78 -27.23
C SER A 50 7.43 3.60 -25.94
N THR A 51 6.69 4.69 -26.02
CA THR A 51 6.38 5.53 -24.87
C THR A 51 5.21 4.93 -24.11
N LEU A 52 5.37 4.79 -22.79
CA LEU A 52 4.37 4.30 -21.86
C LEU A 52 3.59 5.47 -21.26
N THR A 53 2.28 5.32 -21.20
CA THR A 53 1.36 6.23 -20.50
C THR A 53 0.40 5.42 -19.67
N GLY A 54 -0.18 6.01 -18.61
CA GLY A 54 -1.11 5.26 -17.77
C GLY A 54 -1.16 5.74 -16.34
N THR A 55 -1.83 4.95 -15.52
CA THR A 55 -2.02 5.21 -14.09
C THR A 55 -1.89 3.93 -13.28
N VAL A 56 -1.54 4.06 -12.00
CA VAL A 56 -1.46 2.96 -11.05
C VAL A 56 -1.92 3.41 -9.68
N THR A 57 -2.67 2.57 -8.98
CA THR A 57 -3.04 2.84 -7.58
C THR A 57 -1.87 2.47 -6.69
N ALA A 58 -1.43 3.41 -5.86
CA ALA A 58 -0.42 3.20 -4.84
C ALA A 58 -1.06 3.23 -3.45
N THR A 59 -0.86 2.16 -2.69
CA THR A 59 -1.19 2.06 -1.26
C THR A 59 0.11 2.03 -0.47
N LEU A 60 0.21 2.87 0.55
CA LEU A 60 1.37 2.98 1.43
C LEU A 60 0.93 2.98 2.88
N ASP A 61 1.83 2.57 3.76
CA ASP A 61 1.67 2.69 5.20
C ASP A 61 2.59 3.78 5.74
N VAL A 62 2.02 4.98 5.92
CA VAL A 62 2.80 6.22 6.12
C VAL A 62 2.88 6.59 7.59
N ASP A 63 4.10 6.73 8.08
CA ASP A 63 4.41 7.39 9.35
C ASP A 63 4.42 8.91 9.12
N ASN A 64 3.39 9.60 9.60
CA ASN A 64 3.26 11.05 9.47
C ASN A 64 4.33 11.84 10.25
N ASP A 65 4.86 11.29 11.35
CA ASP A 65 5.84 11.99 12.19
C ASP A 65 7.21 12.04 11.50
N LEU A 66 7.57 10.96 10.81
CA LEU A 66 8.83 10.84 10.09
C LEU A 66 8.70 11.17 8.59
N GLY A 67 7.49 11.18 8.04
CA GLY A 67 7.24 11.31 6.60
C GLY A 67 7.79 10.13 5.80
N GLN A 68 7.73 8.93 6.37
CA GLN A 68 8.34 7.70 5.83
C GLN A 68 7.28 6.63 5.59
N THR A 69 7.60 5.64 4.75
CA THR A 69 6.75 4.47 4.54
C THR A 69 7.57 3.19 4.66
N SER A 70 6.99 2.16 5.25
CA SER A 70 7.60 0.82 5.31
C SER A 70 7.05 -0.13 4.24
N GLU A 71 5.97 0.26 3.57
CA GLU A 71 5.27 -0.57 2.60
C GLU A 71 4.86 0.20 1.36
N LEU A 72 4.87 -0.47 0.22
CA LEU A 72 4.33 0.02 -1.04
C LEU A 72 3.62 -1.12 -1.77
N THR A 73 2.34 -0.91 -2.05
CA THR A 73 1.56 -1.77 -2.95
C THR A 73 1.12 -0.97 -4.15
N LEU A 74 1.49 -1.44 -5.33
CA LEU A 74 0.98 -0.97 -6.61
C LEU A 74 -0.09 -1.94 -7.11
N SER A 75 -1.32 -1.45 -7.30
CA SER A 75 -2.47 -2.20 -7.80
C SER A 75 -3.15 -1.46 -8.95
N ASP A 76 -3.98 -2.19 -9.70
CA ASP A 76 -4.85 -1.62 -10.74
C ASP A 76 -4.09 -0.74 -11.76
N GLY A 77 -2.81 -1.06 -11.98
CA GLY A 77 -2.00 -0.34 -12.95
C GLY A 77 -2.47 -0.67 -14.36
N VAL A 78 -2.79 0.38 -15.11
CA VAL A 78 -3.14 0.30 -16.53
C VAL A 78 -2.10 1.10 -17.29
N VAL A 79 -1.44 0.46 -18.25
CA VAL A 79 -0.39 1.08 -19.05
C VAL A 79 -0.69 0.88 -20.53
N ALA A 80 -0.55 1.92 -21.32
CA ALA A 80 -0.61 1.90 -22.77
C ALA A 80 0.76 2.28 -23.35
N GLY A 81 1.24 1.48 -24.29
CA GLY A 81 2.44 1.74 -25.07
C GLY A 81 2.09 2.39 -26.41
N SER A 82 2.91 3.34 -26.86
CA SER A 82 2.78 3.88 -28.21
C SER A 82 3.15 2.82 -29.25
N ASP A 83 2.45 2.88 -30.39
CA ASP A 83 2.79 2.08 -31.56
C ASP A 83 4.24 2.28 -31.97
N PHE A 84 4.88 1.22 -32.46
CA PHE A 84 6.24 1.28 -32.97
C PHE A 84 6.42 0.43 -34.22
N THR A 85 7.40 0.82 -35.04
CA THR A 85 7.85 0.05 -36.18
C THR A 85 9.34 -0.25 -36.03
N ALA A 86 9.69 -1.52 -36.19
CA ALA A 86 11.06 -1.99 -36.37
C ALA A 86 11.24 -2.46 -37.81
N SER A 87 12.35 -2.13 -38.44
CA SER A 87 12.64 -2.54 -39.81
C SER A 87 14.12 -2.76 -40.05
N GLY A 88 14.43 -3.54 -41.07
CA GLY A 88 15.80 -3.86 -41.44
C GLY A 88 15.88 -4.80 -42.63
N THR A 89 16.94 -5.60 -42.69
CA THR A 89 17.18 -6.57 -43.76
C THR A 89 17.16 -7.99 -43.21
N ALA A 90 16.47 -8.90 -43.89
CA ALA A 90 16.48 -10.33 -43.64
C ALA A 90 17.23 -11.07 -44.76
N SER A 91 18.03 -12.08 -44.40
CA SER A 91 18.94 -12.79 -45.30
C SER A 91 18.93 -14.30 -45.05
N VAL A 92 18.31 -15.08 -45.94
CA VAL A 92 18.29 -16.55 -45.86
C VAL A 92 18.95 -17.15 -47.09
N SER A 93 20.07 -17.84 -46.89
CA SER A 93 20.88 -18.45 -47.96
C SER A 93 21.29 -17.44 -49.05
N PHE A 94 20.59 -17.43 -50.19
CA PHE A 94 20.85 -16.54 -51.33
C PHE A 94 19.81 -15.43 -51.49
N PHE A 95 18.79 -15.40 -50.63
CA PHE A 95 17.72 -14.40 -50.65
C PHE A 95 17.98 -13.34 -49.59
N THR A 96 17.99 -12.08 -50.01
CA THR A 96 18.09 -10.92 -49.12
C THR A 96 16.97 -9.96 -49.46
N GLY A 97 16.28 -9.44 -48.46
CA GLY A 97 15.18 -8.51 -48.65
C GLY A 97 14.80 -7.79 -47.36
N PRO A 98 13.91 -6.80 -47.45
CA PRO A 98 13.49 -6.04 -46.27
C PRO A 98 12.69 -6.92 -45.31
N TYR A 99 12.76 -6.57 -44.03
CA TYR A 99 11.76 -6.97 -43.03
C TYR A 99 11.20 -5.74 -42.34
N GLN A 100 9.96 -5.88 -41.86
CA GLN A 100 9.27 -4.88 -41.06
C GLN A 100 8.42 -5.57 -40.00
N LEU A 101 8.39 -5.03 -38.79
CA LEU A 101 7.53 -5.43 -37.69
C LEU A 101 6.83 -4.18 -37.15
N ASN A 102 5.51 -4.21 -37.10
CA ASN A 102 4.68 -3.14 -36.58
C ASN A 102 3.94 -3.67 -35.35
N ALA A 103 4.07 -2.96 -34.23
CA ALA A 103 3.31 -3.25 -33.04
C ALA A 103 2.30 -2.11 -32.80
N THR A 104 1.04 -2.45 -32.58
CA THR A 104 -0.05 -1.48 -32.40
C THR A 104 -0.93 -1.83 -31.20
N ASN A 105 -1.57 -0.80 -30.63
CA ASN A 105 -2.53 -0.94 -29.53
C ASN A 105 -1.95 -1.69 -28.31
N LEU A 106 -0.67 -1.47 -28.01
CA LEU A 106 -0.02 -2.13 -26.88
C LEU A 106 -0.63 -1.64 -25.56
N ALA A 107 -1.16 -2.57 -24.77
CA ALA A 107 -1.67 -2.28 -23.45
C ALA A 107 -1.35 -3.39 -22.46
N GLY A 108 -1.32 -3.02 -21.19
CA GLY A 108 -0.78 -3.88 -20.15
C GLY A 108 -1.11 -3.41 -18.74
N THR A 109 -0.59 -4.15 -17.78
CA THR A 109 -0.74 -3.90 -16.35
C THR A 109 0.60 -3.71 -15.66
N PHE A 110 0.57 -2.96 -14.56
CA PHE A 110 1.72 -2.70 -13.71
C PHE A 110 1.33 -2.84 -12.24
N PHE A 111 1.94 -3.78 -11.51
CA PHE A 111 1.46 -4.14 -10.18
C PHE A 111 2.56 -4.76 -9.31
N THR A 112 2.27 -4.89 -8.01
CA THR A 112 3.12 -5.60 -7.03
C THR A 112 2.71 -7.06 -6.97
N PHE A 113 3.63 -7.98 -7.26
CA PHE A 113 3.28 -9.40 -7.40
C PHE A 113 2.89 -10.07 -6.08
N SER A 114 3.54 -9.66 -4.97
CA SER A 114 3.27 -10.18 -3.64
C SER A 114 3.06 -9.02 -2.68
N PRO A 115 1.83 -8.47 -2.58
CA PRO A 115 1.55 -7.37 -1.68
C PRO A 115 1.46 -7.81 -0.20
N PRO A 116 1.84 -6.96 0.77
CA PRO A 116 2.47 -5.66 0.57
C PRO A 116 3.95 -5.78 0.15
N GLY A 117 4.42 -4.86 -0.68
CA GLY A 117 5.84 -4.71 -1.00
C GLY A 117 6.59 -4.05 0.15
N THR A 118 7.83 -4.47 0.41
CA THR A 118 8.65 -3.93 1.51
C THR A 118 9.50 -2.76 1.04
N VAL A 119 9.46 -1.67 1.80
CA VAL A 119 10.25 -0.44 1.60
C VAL A 119 11.13 -0.21 2.82
N THR A 120 12.37 0.24 2.61
CA THR A 120 13.25 0.69 3.69
C THR A 120 12.83 2.11 4.10
N PRO A 121 12.26 2.33 5.31
CA PRO A 121 11.64 3.62 5.64
C PRO A 121 12.58 4.81 5.59
N ALA A 122 13.83 4.61 6.03
CA ALA A 122 14.82 5.67 6.10
C ALA A 122 15.28 6.19 4.73
N THR A 123 15.20 5.38 3.67
CA THR A 123 15.69 5.74 2.33
C THR A 123 14.59 5.74 1.27
N GLY A 124 13.43 5.15 1.53
CA GLY A 124 12.38 4.93 0.53
C GLY A 124 12.75 3.87 -0.50
N GLU A 125 13.84 3.11 -0.30
CA GLU A 125 14.31 2.13 -1.28
C GLU A 125 13.57 0.79 -1.16
N PHE A 126 13.29 0.17 -2.31
CA PHE A 126 12.72 -1.17 -2.42
C PHE A 126 13.39 -1.98 -3.53
N ALA A 127 13.24 -3.30 -3.49
CA ALA A 127 13.71 -4.16 -4.57
C ALA A 127 12.73 -4.08 -5.76
N ALA A 128 13.19 -3.58 -6.92
CA ALA A 128 12.34 -3.35 -8.08
C ALA A 128 11.67 -4.65 -8.60
N SER A 129 12.26 -5.80 -8.32
CA SER A 129 11.73 -7.14 -8.61
C SER A 129 10.41 -7.47 -7.91
N GLN A 130 9.99 -6.69 -6.91
CA GLN A 130 8.68 -6.84 -6.27
C GLN A 130 7.54 -6.41 -7.21
N HIS A 131 7.84 -5.62 -8.24
CA HIS A 131 6.87 -5.10 -9.19
C HIS A 131 7.02 -5.76 -10.56
N ARG A 132 5.88 -6.01 -11.20
CA ARG A 132 5.74 -6.68 -12.49
C ARG A 132 5.08 -5.74 -13.48
N PHE A 133 5.52 -5.87 -14.73
CA PHE A 133 4.96 -5.20 -15.88
C PHE A 133 4.57 -6.26 -16.90
N VAL A 134 3.35 -6.21 -17.39
CA VAL A 134 2.79 -7.25 -18.27
C VAL A 134 2.03 -6.58 -19.40
N ILE A 135 2.47 -6.74 -20.65
CA ILE A 135 1.71 -6.33 -21.83
C ILE A 135 0.86 -7.53 -22.25
N ASN A 136 -0.44 -7.46 -22.05
CA ASN A 136 -1.39 -8.54 -22.33
C ASN A 136 -2.40 -8.16 -23.41
N GLN A 137 -2.17 -7.06 -24.13
CA GLN A 137 -2.99 -6.59 -25.23
C GLN A 137 -2.13 -5.92 -26.29
N GLY A 138 -2.56 -6.03 -27.54
CA GLY A 138 -1.95 -5.41 -28.70
C GLY A 138 -1.61 -6.43 -29.79
N ASP A 139 -1.32 -5.92 -30.97
CA ASP A 139 -1.07 -6.72 -32.16
C ASP A 139 0.32 -6.46 -32.72
N VAL A 140 0.98 -7.52 -33.18
CA VAL A 140 2.27 -7.47 -33.85
C VAL A 140 2.15 -8.09 -35.23
N GLU A 141 2.30 -7.24 -36.24
CA GLU A 141 2.32 -7.65 -37.64
C GLU A 141 3.75 -7.61 -38.17
N GLY A 142 4.24 -8.73 -38.71
CA GLY A 142 5.57 -8.82 -39.28
C GLY A 142 5.54 -9.20 -40.76
N THR A 143 6.49 -8.69 -41.52
CA THR A 143 6.76 -9.10 -42.90
C THR A 143 8.26 -9.32 -43.10
N ALA A 144 8.64 -10.41 -43.75
CA ALA A 144 10.03 -10.68 -44.13
C ALA A 144 10.07 -11.55 -45.40
N LEU A 145 10.88 -11.16 -46.39
CA LEU A 145 11.05 -11.92 -47.65
C LEU A 145 9.71 -12.29 -48.32
N GLY A 146 8.71 -11.40 -48.26
CA GLY A 146 7.38 -11.62 -48.83
C GLY A 146 6.46 -12.52 -48.02
N GLN A 147 6.87 -12.97 -46.83
CA GLN A 147 6.06 -13.76 -45.90
C GLN A 147 5.57 -12.87 -44.76
N THR A 148 4.32 -13.03 -44.37
CA THR A 148 3.71 -12.31 -43.24
C THR A 148 3.67 -13.20 -42.00
N THR A 149 3.76 -12.59 -40.83
CA THR A 149 3.46 -13.20 -39.53
C THR A 149 2.55 -12.27 -38.75
N PHE A 150 1.75 -12.85 -37.86
CA PHE A 150 0.85 -12.11 -37.00
C PHE A 150 0.89 -12.74 -35.61
N THR A 151 1.00 -11.91 -34.59
CA THR A 151 0.97 -12.34 -33.19
C THR A 151 0.16 -11.31 -32.41
N THR A 152 -0.81 -11.78 -31.64
CA THR A 152 -1.59 -10.93 -30.73
C THR A 152 -1.17 -11.25 -29.31
N PHE A 153 -0.94 -10.21 -28.52
CA PHE A 153 -0.78 -10.34 -27.07
C PHE A 153 -2.16 -10.49 -26.43
N SER A 154 -2.29 -11.49 -25.57
CA SER A 154 -3.51 -11.76 -24.81
C SER A 154 -3.15 -12.10 -23.36
N GLU A 155 -4.16 -12.29 -22.51
CA GLU A 155 -3.94 -12.76 -21.14
C GLU A 155 -3.31 -14.16 -21.08
N GLU A 156 -3.58 -15.01 -22.09
CA GLU A 156 -3.04 -16.37 -22.18
C GLU A 156 -1.62 -16.41 -22.74
N ASN A 157 -1.24 -15.43 -23.57
CA ASN A 157 0.11 -15.27 -24.12
C ASN A 157 0.61 -13.84 -23.83
N PRO A 158 0.84 -13.49 -22.55
CA PRO A 158 1.21 -12.15 -22.18
C PRO A 158 2.71 -11.96 -22.35
N PHE A 159 3.08 -10.69 -22.39
CA PHE A 159 4.44 -10.24 -22.47
C PHE A 159 4.91 -9.66 -21.13
N GLU A 160 5.56 -10.49 -20.31
CA GLU A 160 5.83 -10.18 -18.91
C GLU A 160 7.30 -9.86 -18.60
N GLY A 161 7.49 -9.01 -17.60
CA GLY A 161 8.77 -8.55 -17.11
C GLY A 161 8.72 -8.16 -15.64
N ALA A 162 9.85 -8.30 -14.94
CA ALA A 162 10.04 -7.70 -13.61
C ALA A 162 10.89 -6.45 -13.71
N GLY A 163 10.73 -5.55 -12.74
CA GLY A 163 11.76 -4.56 -12.44
C GLY A 163 13.05 -5.23 -11.95
N SER A 164 14.17 -4.54 -12.08
CA SER A 164 15.46 -5.02 -11.58
C SER A 164 16.28 -3.89 -10.98
N GLY A 165 17.11 -4.23 -9.98
CA GLY A 165 17.84 -3.25 -9.18
C GLY A 165 17.01 -2.65 -8.04
N THR A 166 17.36 -1.43 -7.64
CA THR A 166 16.76 -0.73 -6.50
C THR A 166 15.83 0.36 -7.00
N GLY A 167 14.54 0.24 -6.70
CA GLY A 167 13.57 1.31 -6.91
C GLY A 167 13.44 2.22 -5.69
N THR A 168 12.74 3.33 -5.88
CA THR A 168 12.56 4.35 -4.82
C THR A 168 11.12 4.83 -4.76
N VAL A 169 10.61 5.04 -3.55
CA VAL A 169 9.40 5.80 -3.27
C VAL A 169 9.75 6.99 -2.39
N THR A 170 9.42 8.18 -2.88
CA THR A 170 9.72 9.44 -2.19
C THR A 170 8.43 10.11 -1.80
N LEU A 171 8.30 10.42 -0.50
CA LEU A 171 7.22 11.24 0.05
C LEU A 171 7.77 12.64 0.34
N THR A 172 7.24 13.66 -0.32
CA THR A 172 7.61 15.06 -0.07
C THR A 172 6.42 15.81 0.51
N PRO A 173 6.53 16.44 1.70
CA PRO A 173 5.43 17.22 2.26
C PRO A 173 4.92 18.29 1.28
N ALA A 174 3.61 18.26 1.00
CA ALA A 174 2.95 19.15 0.03
C ALA A 174 1.91 20.07 0.67
N GLY A 175 1.54 19.85 1.94
CA GLY A 175 0.62 20.69 2.69
C GLY A 175 -0.24 19.90 3.66
N THR A 176 -1.35 20.49 4.07
CA THR A 176 -2.32 19.85 4.97
C THR A 176 -3.75 20.23 4.61
N THR A 177 -4.69 19.32 4.83
CA THR A 177 -6.13 19.58 4.79
C THR A 177 -6.69 19.64 6.21
N ALA A 178 -8.01 19.76 6.37
CA ALA A 178 -8.65 19.59 7.66
C ALA A 178 -8.46 18.16 8.22
N SER A 179 -8.51 17.15 7.33
CA SER A 179 -8.51 15.72 7.64
C SER A 179 -7.15 15.03 7.59
N GLY A 180 -6.16 15.62 6.92
CA GLY A 180 -4.92 14.89 6.59
C GLY A 180 -3.70 15.76 6.31
N PHE A 181 -2.58 15.07 6.15
CA PHE A 181 -1.34 15.60 5.58
C PHE A 181 -1.27 15.23 4.09
N LEU A 182 -0.83 16.17 3.26
CA LEU A 182 -0.63 15.92 1.84
C LEU A 182 0.84 15.67 1.57
N TYR A 183 1.14 14.60 0.84
CA TYR A 183 2.47 14.31 0.34
C TYR A 183 2.45 14.17 -1.19
N GLN A 184 3.41 14.80 -1.85
CA GLN A 184 3.76 14.44 -3.22
C GLN A 184 4.49 13.11 -3.19
N ILE A 185 3.99 12.15 -3.98
CA ILE A 185 4.58 10.84 -4.17
C ILE A 185 5.29 10.80 -5.51
N VAL A 186 6.49 10.24 -5.50
CA VAL A 186 7.22 9.82 -6.70
C VAL A 186 7.67 8.38 -6.50
N VAL A 187 7.27 7.48 -7.41
CA VAL A 187 7.71 6.08 -7.43
C VAL A 187 8.53 5.86 -8.69
N VAL A 188 9.73 5.29 -8.55
CA VAL A 188 10.63 4.93 -9.66
C VAL A 188 10.95 3.43 -9.58
N VAL A 189 10.61 2.70 -10.64
CA VAL A 189 10.91 1.27 -10.80
C VAL A 189 11.86 1.07 -11.99
N PRO A 190 13.16 0.87 -11.73
CA PRO A 190 14.14 0.65 -12.80
C PRO A 190 14.13 -0.77 -13.34
N GLY A 191 14.78 -0.90 -14.49
CA GLY A 191 15.17 -2.19 -15.04
C GLY A 191 13.99 -3.08 -15.40
N VAL A 192 12.88 -2.47 -15.83
CA VAL A 192 11.76 -3.19 -16.43
C VAL A 192 12.25 -3.82 -17.72
N ASN A 193 12.19 -5.14 -17.81
CA ASN A 193 12.67 -5.89 -18.96
C ASN A 193 11.62 -6.93 -19.38
N VAL A 194 11.13 -6.81 -20.61
CA VAL A 194 10.22 -7.75 -21.28
C VAL A 194 10.94 -8.34 -22.50
N SER A 195 10.84 -9.66 -22.75
CA SER A 195 11.52 -10.29 -23.89
C SER A 195 10.79 -11.54 -24.39
N ASP A 196 10.53 -11.62 -25.70
CA ASP A 196 9.86 -12.77 -26.36
C ASP A 196 10.62 -13.16 -27.60
N SER A 197 10.29 -14.33 -28.11
CA SER A 197 10.63 -14.76 -29.45
C SER A 197 9.39 -14.93 -30.32
N ILE A 198 9.35 -14.21 -31.44
CA ILE A 198 8.34 -14.34 -32.50
C ILE A 198 8.93 -15.15 -33.65
N THR A 199 8.26 -16.21 -34.07
CA THR A 199 8.67 -16.95 -35.27
C THR A 199 8.05 -16.30 -36.52
N VAL A 200 8.91 -15.98 -37.50
CA VAL A 200 8.54 -15.32 -38.75
C VAL A 200 8.76 -16.27 -39.92
N GLY A 201 7.79 -16.32 -40.83
CA GLY A 201 7.85 -17.11 -42.07
C GLY A 201 7.26 -18.52 -41.94
N SER A 202 6.76 -19.05 -43.04
CA SER A 202 6.20 -20.40 -43.19
C SER A 202 7.09 -21.34 -44.00
N THR A 203 7.81 -20.82 -45.00
CA THR A 203 8.72 -21.58 -45.87
C THR A 203 10.18 -21.49 -45.41
N PHE A 204 10.55 -20.33 -44.88
CA PHE A 204 11.84 -20.08 -44.24
C PHE A 204 11.57 -19.49 -42.87
N THR A 205 11.55 -20.34 -41.84
CA THR A 205 11.28 -19.90 -40.46
C THR A 205 12.54 -19.27 -39.87
N THR A 206 12.42 -18.06 -39.34
CA THR A 206 13.42 -17.46 -38.45
C THR A 206 12.76 -17.04 -37.14
N THR A 207 13.49 -17.16 -36.04
CA THR A 207 13.01 -16.77 -34.71
C THR A 207 13.60 -15.42 -34.34
N VAL A 208 12.76 -14.40 -34.27
CA VAL A 208 13.15 -13.03 -33.94
C VAL A 208 12.86 -12.80 -32.47
N THR A 209 13.87 -12.35 -31.71
CA THR A 209 13.71 -11.88 -30.35
C THR A 209 13.32 -10.41 -30.34
N VAL A 210 12.23 -10.09 -29.64
CA VAL A 210 11.82 -8.72 -29.33
C VAL A 210 12.05 -8.52 -27.84
N SER A 211 12.84 -7.53 -27.46
CA SER A 211 13.08 -7.18 -26.06
C SER A 211 12.84 -5.70 -25.83
N GLY A 212 12.18 -5.34 -24.74
CA GLY A 212 11.94 -3.97 -24.30
C GLY A 212 12.56 -3.73 -22.92
N THR A 213 13.40 -2.71 -22.80
CA THR A 213 13.99 -2.31 -21.51
C THR A 213 13.66 -0.87 -21.17
N GLY A 214 13.35 -0.57 -19.91
CA GLY A 214 13.05 0.79 -19.49
C GLY A 214 13.00 1.00 -17.97
N THR A 215 12.60 2.21 -17.59
CA THR A 215 12.36 2.61 -16.20
C THR A 215 10.99 3.25 -16.10
N ILE A 216 10.14 2.78 -15.19
CA ILE A 216 8.83 3.35 -14.94
C ILE A 216 8.94 4.42 -13.85
N LYS A 217 8.32 5.57 -14.06
CA LYS A 217 8.19 6.64 -13.06
C LYS A 217 6.75 7.11 -12.99
N ALA A 218 6.17 7.07 -11.80
CA ALA A 218 4.80 7.51 -11.56
C ALA A 218 4.74 8.52 -10.42
N GLU A 219 3.89 9.54 -10.58
CA GLU A 219 3.75 10.63 -9.62
C GLU A 219 2.30 10.93 -9.30
N GLY A 220 2.04 11.45 -8.10
CA GLY A 220 0.71 11.85 -7.66
C GLY A 220 0.74 12.44 -6.26
N THR A 221 -0.43 12.79 -5.74
CA THR A 221 -0.56 13.32 -4.37
C THR A 221 -1.33 12.34 -3.53
N ILE A 222 -0.82 12.01 -2.35
CA ILE A 222 -1.54 11.22 -1.35
C ILE A 222 -2.02 12.12 -0.22
N GLU A 223 -3.22 11.87 0.26
CA GLU A 223 -3.70 12.41 1.53
C GLU A 223 -3.63 11.30 2.57
N VAL A 224 -2.81 11.50 3.59
CA VAL A 224 -2.69 10.59 4.73
C VAL A 224 -3.54 11.17 5.86
N PRO A 225 -4.48 10.39 6.43
CA PRO A 225 -5.25 10.85 7.58
C PRO A 225 -4.31 11.30 8.70
N ARG A 226 -4.70 12.35 9.44
CA ARG A 226 -3.86 12.89 10.54
C ARG A 226 -3.54 11.85 11.62
N SER A 227 -4.40 10.85 11.73
CA SER A 227 -4.45 9.98 12.88
C SER A 227 -5.22 8.69 12.53
N ALA A 228 -4.99 7.61 13.26
CA ALA A 228 -5.67 6.33 13.01
C ALA A 228 -7.16 6.41 13.36
N PHE A 229 -7.54 7.24 14.34
CA PHE A 229 -8.95 7.56 14.57
C PHE A 229 -9.56 8.32 13.40
N THR A 230 -8.84 9.28 12.83
CA THR A 230 -9.31 10.04 11.65
C THR A 230 -9.49 9.12 10.44
N ALA A 231 -8.55 8.18 10.23
CA ALA A 231 -8.66 7.15 9.19
C ALA A 231 -9.92 6.30 9.37
N TRP A 232 -10.20 5.85 10.60
CA TRP A 232 -11.44 5.14 10.93
C TRP A 232 -12.69 5.99 10.69
N ALA A 233 -12.71 7.25 11.16
CA ALA A 233 -13.86 8.13 11.02
C ALA A 233 -14.20 8.41 9.54
N LEU A 234 -13.18 8.53 8.69
CA LEU A 234 -13.36 8.64 7.23
C LEU A 234 -13.95 7.36 6.63
N ALA A 235 -13.43 6.18 7.01
CA ALA A 235 -13.90 4.90 6.51
C ALA A 235 -15.35 4.59 6.94
N GLU A 236 -15.73 5.00 8.14
CA GLU A 236 -17.07 4.79 8.70
C GLU A 236 -18.09 5.87 8.26
N GLY A 237 -17.71 6.80 7.39
CA GLY A 237 -18.61 7.83 6.87
C GLY A 237 -19.01 8.90 7.89
N VAL A 238 -18.21 9.11 8.94
CA VAL A 238 -18.38 10.17 9.95
C VAL A 238 -17.20 11.16 9.95
N PRO A 239 -16.86 11.76 8.80
CA PRO A 239 -15.72 12.68 8.71
C PRO A 239 -15.88 13.86 9.67
N GLY A 240 -14.81 14.18 10.41
CA GLY A 240 -14.80 15.29 11.37
C GLY A 240 -15.47 14.98 12.72
N ALA A 241 -15.94 13.74 12.94
CA ALA A 241 -16.35 13.29 14.26
C ALA A 241 -15.21 13.48 15.27
N SER A 242 -15.53 13.94 16.48
CA SER A 242 -14.55 14.04 17.56
C SER A 242 -14.46 12.73 18.33
N ILE A 243 -13.30 12.47 18.95
CA ILE A 243 -13.06 11.27 19.77
C ILE A 243 -14.01 11.20 20.98
N ASP A 244 -14.35 12.35 21.56
CA ASP A 244 -15.28 12.52 22.68
C ASP A 244 -16.74 12.71 22.22
N GLY A 245 -16.98 12.76 20.90
CA GLY A 245 -18.31 12.87 20.33
C GLY A 245 -19.06 11.53 20.36
N ASP A 246 -20.33 11.55 19.97
CA ASP A 246 -21.22 10.39 19.98
C ASP A 246 -22.06 10.43 18.69
N ALA A 247 -21.52 9.81 17.63
CA ALA A 247 -22.08 9.90 16.29
C ALA A 247 -23.36 9.07 16.10
N ASN A 248 -23.51 7.97 16.86
CA ASN A 248 -24.67 7.08 16.80
C ASN A 248 -25.71 7.36 17.90
N HIS A 249 -25.43 8.31 18.81
CA HIS A 249 -26.28 8.72 19.93
C HIS A 249 -26.57 7.61 20.94
N ASP A 250 -25.63 6.68 21.14
CA ASP A 250 -25.75 5.59 22.10
C ASP A 250 -25.20 5.91 23.49
N GLY A 251 -24.66 7.12 23.67
CA GLY A 251 -24.08 7.61 24.92
C GLY A 251 -22.62 7.18 25.16
N VAL A 252 -21.99 6.49 24.20
CA VAL A 252 -20.58 6.07 24.28
C VAL A 252 -19.73 6.90 23.31
N PRO A 253 -18.57 7.42 23.75
CA PRO A 253 -17.72 8.21 22.86
C PRO A 253 -17.20 7.41 21.66
N ASN A 254 -17.15 8.05 20.49
CA ASN A 254 -16.63 7.49 19.23
C ASN A 254 -15.25 6.86 19.41
N GLY A 255 -14.38 7.45 20.24
CA GLY A 255 -13.05 6.92 20.52
C GLY A 255 -13.08 5.54 21.17
N ILE A 256 -14.09 5.24 22.00
CA ILE A 256 -14.26 3.91 22.59
C ILE A 256 -14.73 2.91 21.53
N ALA A 257 -15.70 3.29 20.69
CA ALA A 257 -16.16 2.45 19.59
C ALA A 257 -14.99 2.07 18.66
N TRP A 258 -14.22 3.08 18.24
CA TRP A 258 -13.00 2.90 17.44
C TRP A 258 -11.97 2.00 18.12
N ALA A 259 -11.59 2.29 19.37
CA ALA A 259 -10.59 1.52 20.09
C ALA A 259 -11.01 0.07 20.34
N MET A 260 -12.32 -0.19 20.41
CA MET A 260 -12.89 -1.53 20.54
C MET A 260 -13.10 -2.22 19.18
N GLY A 261 -12.75 -1.56 18.07
CA GLY A 261 -12.83 -2.09 16.72
C GLY A 261 -14.25 -2.19 16.17
N LEU A 262 -15.17 -1.39 16.70
CA LEU A 262 -16.57 -1.30 16.25
C LEU A 262 -16.72 -0.27 15.12
N GLY A 263 -17.76 -0.42 14.31
CA GLY A 263 -18.15 0.59 13.33
C GLY A 263 -18.78 1.82 13.99
N ALA A 264 -18.82 2.96 13.30
CA ALA A 264 -19.31 4.21 13.90
C ALA A 264 -20.81 4.17 14.24
N MET A 265 -21.57 3.28 13.59
CA MET A 265 -23.01 3.09 13.81
C MET A 265 -23.32 1.88 14.69
N ASP A 266 -22.31 1.09 15.06
CA ASP A 266 -22.49 -0.04 15.97
C ASP A 266 -22.61 0.47 17.40
N SER A 267 -23.47 -0.15 18.21
CA SER A 267 -23.56 0.22 19.62
C SER A 267 -22.33 -0.28 20.41
N ALA A 268 -21.64 0.65 21.06
CA ALA A 268 -20.50 0.38 21.91
C ALA A 268 -20.88 0.14 23.38
N LEU A 269 -22.18 0.12 23.71
CA LEU A 269 -22.67 -0.16 25.07
C LEU A 269 -22.15 -1.49 25.63
N ALA A 270 -21.99 -2.50 24.77
CA ALA A 270 -21.43 -3.79 25.17
C ALA A 270 -19.96 -3.68 25.61
N ALA A 271 -19.23 -2.67 25.17
CA ALA A 271 -17.82 -2.46 25.45
C ALA A 271 -17.56 -1.56 26.69
N VAL A 272 -18.63 -1.04 27.31
CA VAL A 272 -18.56 -0.23 28.54
C VAL A 272 -18.23 -1.13 29.74
N PRO A 273 -17.46 -0.65 30.74
CA PRO A 273 -17.17 -1.41 31.94
C PRO A 273 -18.43 -1.85 32.68
N ARG A 274 -18.44 -3.09 33.16
CA ARG A 274 -19.57 -3.70 33.87
C ARG A 274 -19.14 -4.06 35.28
N VAL A 275 -20.09 -4.12 36.20
CA VAL A 275 -19.82 -4.61 37.55
C VAL A 275 -19.53 -6.11 37.48
N ALA A 276 -18.37 -6.51 38.00
CA ALA A 276 -18.00 -7.91 38.10
C ALA A 276 -18.84 -8.61 39.17
N GLY A 277 -19.38 -9.79 38.84
CA GLY A 277 -20.05 -10.65 39.80
C GLY A 277 -19.08 -11.29 40.80
N LEU A 278 -19.62 -11.85 41.89
CA LEU A 278 -18.83 -12.68 42.80
C LEU A 278 -18.23 -13.89 42.06
N PRO A 279 -17.00 -14.32 42.37
CA PRO A 279 -16.23 -14.01 43.59
C PRO A 279 -15.26 -12.81 43.50
N SER A 280 -15.19 -12.11 42.37
CA SER A 280 -14.22 -11.00 42.17
C SER A 280 -14.93 -9.64 42.24
N PRO A 281 -15.01 -9.00 43.43
CA PRO A 281 -15.63 -7.68 43.53
C PRO A 281 -14.83 -6.65 42.72
N GLY A 282 -15.50 -5.90 41.86
CA GLY A 282 -14.86 -4.89 41.01
C GLY A 282 -15.59 -4.67 39.69
N PHE A 283 -14.82 -4.46 38.63
CA PHE A 283 -15.34 -4.23 37.27
C PHE A 283 -14.70 -5.19 36.27
N GLU A 284 -15.47 -5.55 35.25
CA GLU A 284 -14.99 -6.24 34.05
C GLU A 284 -15.07 -5.29 32.85
N ILE A 285 -14.05 -5.37 31.99
CA ILE A 285 -13.96 -4.64 30.73
C ILE A 285 -13.85 -5.70 29.63
N PRO A 286 -14.89 -5.90 28.82
CA PRO A 286 -14.83 -6.83 27.71
C PRO A 286 -14.05 -6.19 26.56
N CYS A 287 -12.86 -6.71 26.26
CA CYS A 287 -12.12 -6.37 25.05
C CYS A 287 -12.46 -7.37 23.93
N PRO A 288 -12.43 -6.93 22.66
CA PRO A 288 -12.71 -7.80 21.52
C PRO A 288 -11.73 -8.98 21.47
N PRO A 289 -12.15 -10.17 20.99
CA PRO A 289 -11.27 -11.34 20.87
C PRO A 289 -10.03 -11.11 19.99
N GLY A 290 -10.12 -10.22 18.99
CA GLY A 290 -9.02 -9.82 18.12
C GLY A 290 -8.08 -8.75 18.71
N GLY A 291 -8.35 -8.27 19.93
CA GLY A 291 -7.60 -7.19 20.56
C GLY A 291 -8.13 -5.80 20.25
N THR A 292 -7.93 -4.85 21.16
CA THR A 292 -8.27 -3.43 20.97
C THR A 292 -7.43 -2.80 19.85
N ARG A 293 -7.99 -1.85 19.11
CA ARG A 293 -7.28 -1.13 18.03
C ARG A 293 -6.38 -0.01 18.54
N ALA A 294 -6.70 0.53 19.71
CA ALA A 294 -5.95 1.64 20.30
C ALA A 294 -5.74 1.41 21.81
N PRO A 295 -4.76 2.09 22.43
CA PRO A 295 -4.62 2.08 23.87
C PRO A 295 -5.85 2.65 24.58
N ILE A 296 -6.25 2.01 25.69
CA ILE A 296 -7.41 2.42 26.48
C ILE A 296 -6.98 2.72 27.91
N THR A 297 -7.18 3.95 28.36
CA THR A 297 -6.95 4.34 29.75
C THR A 297 -8.18 4.02 30.59
N ILE A 298 -7.97 3.29 31.69
CA ILE A 298 -9.01 3.03 32.68
C ILE A 298 -8.95 4.11 33.74
N GLN A 299 -10.08 4.78 33.98
CA GLN A 299 -10.19 5.82 34.99
C GLN A 299 -11.26 5.50 36.02
N VAL A 300 -11.06 6.04 37.21
CA VAL A 300 -11.91 5.83 38.36
C VAL A 300 -12.25 7.13 39.07
N SER A 301 -13.44 7.18 39.65
CA SER A 301 -13.95 8.31 40.43
C SER A 301 -14.80 7.79 41.59
N ASP A 302 -14.77 8.48 42.72
CA ASP A 302 -15.60 8.19 43.90
C ASP A 302 -16.88 9.05 43.95
N SER A 303 -16.86 10.24 43.33
CA SER A 303 -17.96 11.22 43.42
C SER A 303 -18.52 11.72 42.09
N LEU A 304 -18.06 11.19 40.95
CA LEU A 304 -18.27 11.74 39.59
C LEU A 304 -17.69 13.16 39.45
N GLY A 305 -16.86 13.37 38.41
CA GLY A 305 -16.28 14.68 38.09
C GLY A 305 -14.77 14.76 38.27
N ASN A 306 -14.22 14.13 39.32
CA ASN A 306 -12.77 13.97 39.50
C ASN A 306 -12.36 12.55 39.10
N TRP A 307 -11.68 12.45 37.95
CA TRP A 307 -11.27 11.17 37.40
C TRP A 307 -9.76 11.01 37.51
N THR A 308 -9.33 9.86 38.04
CA THR A 308 -7.91 9.50 38.16
C THR A 308 -7.67 8.18 37.46
N ASN A 309 -6.44 7.94 37.00
CA ASN A 309 -6.12 6.66 36.37
C ASN A 309 -6.10 5.55 37.43
N VAL A 310 -6.70 4.41 37.09
CA VAL A 310 -6.65 3.22 37.95
C VAL A 310 -5.19 2.77 38.10
N PRO A 311 -4.68 2.54 39.32
CA PRO A 311 -3.36 1.97 39.53
C PRO A 311 -3.21 0.63 38.80
N ALA A 312 -2.11 0.43 38.07
CA ALA A 312 -1.87 -0.76 37.26
C ALA A 312 -2.00 -2.09 38.05
N VAL A 313 -1.67 -2.08 39.35
CA VAL A 313 -1.81 -3.23 40.26
C VAL A 313 -3.25 -3.70 40.47
N ARG A 314 -4.24 -2.83 40.20
CA ARG A 314 -5.66 -3.17 40.26
C ARG A 314 -6.18 -3.78 38.96
N CYS A 315 -5.45 -3.65 37.85
CA CYS A 315 -5.82 -4.20 36.56
C CYS A 315 -5.23 -5.60 36.40
N SER A 316 -6.02 -6.57 35.94
CA SER A 316 -5.53 -7.94 35.67
C SER A 316 -4.46 -7.98 34.57
N ALA A 317 -4.46 -6.99 33.67
CA ALA A 317 -3.43 -6.79 32.66
C ALA A 317 -2.08 -6.31 33.23
N GLY A 318 -2.05 -5.88 34.51
CA GLY A 318 -0.84 -5.35 35.17
C GLY A 318 -0.37 -3.99 34.65
N VAL A 319 -1.13 -3.36 33.76
CA VAL A 319 -0.81 -2.07 33.10
C VAL A 319 -2.05 -1.19 32.99
N ASN A 320 -1.83 0.12 32.99
CA ASN A 320 -2.83 1.13 32.64
C ASN A 320 -2.07 2.39 32.15
N PRO A 321 -2.21 2.82 30.88
CA PRO A 321 -3.19 2.39 29.87
C PRO A 321 -3.07 0.92 29.46
N LEU A 322 -4.19 0.31 29.06
CA LEU A 322 -4.19 -0.96 28.34
C LEU A 322 -3.56 -0.72 26.96
N PRO A 323 -2.57 -1.51 26.53
CA PRO A 323 -1.97 -1.37 25.21
C PRO A 323 -2.98 -1.77 24.11
N ALA A 324 -2.77 -1.28 22.89
CA ALA A 324 -3.44 -1.84 21.72
C ALA A 324 -3.14 -3.35 21.61
N GLY A 325 -4.08 -4.12 21.06
CA GLY A 325 -4.03 -5.57 21.00
C GLY A 325 -4.48 -6.28 22.29
N THR A 326 -4.94 -5.55 23.32
CA THR A 326 -5.47 -6.17 24.53
C THR A 326 -6.75 -6.92 24.21
N ALA A 327 -6.77 -8.25 24.41
CA ALA A 327 -7.89 -9.12 24.10
C ALA A 327 -8.49 -9.78 25.35
N GLY A 328 -9.73 -10.25 25.24
CA GLY A 328 -10.44 -10.94 26.32
C GLY A 328 -10.95 -9.99 27.40
N THR A 329 -11.19 -10.51 28.62
CA THR A 329 -11.74 -9.70 29.71
C THR A 329 -10.65 -9.16 30.61
N VAL A 330 -10.58 -7.83 30.75
CA VAL A 330 -9.73 -7.18 31.75
C VAL A 330 -10.54 -6.95 33.02
N TRP A 331 -10.02 -7.41 34.16
CA TRP A 331 -10.63 -7.22 35.46
C TRP A 331 -9.96 -6.08 36.20
N VAL A 332 -10.78 -5.26 36.86
CA VAL A 332 -10.33 -4.18 37.76
C VAL A 332 -10.84 -4.50 39.16
N SER A 333 -9.92 -4.79 40.08
CA SER A 333 -10.29 -5.07 41.47
C SER A 333 -10.88 -3.83 42.14
N ALA A 334 -11.89 -4.00 43.01
CA ALA A 334 -12.47 -2.89 43.76
C ALA A 334 -11.41 -2.19 44.65
N SER A 335 -11.52 -0.86 44.80
CA SER A 335 -10.63 -0.10 45.71
C SER A 335 -10.95 -0.30 47.18
N GLY A 336 -12.12 -0.85 47.50
CA GLY A 336 -12.66 -0.89 48.85
C GLY A 336 -13.39 0.40 49.27
N THR A 337 -13.54 1.38 48.39
CA THR A 337 -14.40 2.54 48.67
C THR A 337 -15.89 2.16 48.62
N PRO A 338 -16.77 2.86 49.38
CA PRO A 338 -18.20 2.56 49.39
C PRO A 338 -18.90 2.80 48.05
N ARG A 339 -18.33 3.70 47.23
CA ARG A 339 -18.84 4.04 45.90
C ARG A 339 -17.66 4.29 44.98
N GLU A 340 -17.73 3.69 43.80
CA GLU A 340 -16.71 3.79 42.78
C GLU A 340 -17.38 3.76 41.40
N PHE A 341 -16.90 4.60 40.49
CA PHE A 341 -17.32 4.65 39.10
C PHE A 341 -16.11 4.40 38.23
N LEU A 342 -16.29 3.56 37.21
CA LEU A 342 -15.25 3.28 36.23
C LEU A 342 -15.65 3.91 34.89
N ARG A 343 -14.67 4.44 34.15
CA ARG A 343 -14.84 4.78 32.75
C ARG A 343 -13.61 4.39 31.95
N LEU A 344 -13.82 4.23 30.65
CA LEU A 344 -12.75 4.13 29.67
C LEU A 344 -12.51 5.50 29.06
N ARG A 345 -11.26 5.78 28.74
CA ARG A 345 -10.84 6.96 27.99
C ARG A 345 -9.84 6.54 26.94
N VAL A 346 -10.06 6.98 25.70
CA VAL A 346 -9.11 6.83 24.61
C VAL A 346 -8.55 8.21 24.31
N THR A 347 -7.24 8.26 24.10
CA THR A 347 -6.53 9.46 23.68
C THR A 347 -5.62 9.05 22.53
N GLU A 348 -5.44 9.96 21.59
CA GLU A 348 -4.48 9.85 20.50
C GLU A 348 -3.36 10.85 20.73
#